data_AF-A0AAV1PIG7-F1
#
_entry.id   AF-A0AAV1PIG7-F1
#
_cell.length_a   1.000
_cell.length_b   1.000
_cell.length_c   1.000
_cell.angle_alpha   90.00
_cell.angle_beta   90.00
_cell.angle_gamma   90.00
#
_symmetry.space_group_name_H-M   'P 1'
#
loop_
_entity.id
_entity.type
_entity.pdbx_description
1 polymer ?
#
loop_
_entity_poly.entity_id
_entity_poly.type
_entity_poly.pdbx_seq_one_letter_code
_entity_poly.pdbx_strand_id
1 'polypeptide(L)'
;MELQDRVKTVAELVEKRHAFQRKLSLFSADLCPGKMLHFPTFRKSGLQITEVMSGFIDSLKNNFVTRFEDFSISSEVMRFVKDPFCVNVEADFALKVKELVSSLDEGSLQLELIDIQSSDDLRQSLQQAGFEKFWTHEVS
;
A
#
# COMPACT_ATOMS: atom_id res chain seq x y z
N MET A 1 -8.20 14.78 4.57
CA MET A 1 -8.93 13.79 5.38
C MET A 1 -9.40 12.69 4.42
N GLU A 2 -8.47 11.93 3.82
CA GLU A 2 -8.79 10.94 2.76
C GLU A 2 -8.68 9.49 3.24
N LEU A 3 -8.26 9.28 4.49
CA LEU A 3 -8.24 7.97 5.15
C LEU A 3 -9.61 7.60 5.74
N GLN A 4 -10.51 8.58 5.92
CA GLN A 4 -11.85 8.38 6.48
C GLN A 4 -12.98 8.58 5.46
N ASP A 5 -12.68 9.06 4.26
CA ASP A 5 -13.70 9.30 3.23
C ASP A 5 -13.32 8.56 1.93
N ARG A 6 -14.22 7.67 1.49
CA ARG A 6 -14.20 6.94 0.21
C ARG A 6 -12.91 6.18 -0.11
N VAL A 7 -12.51 5.24 0.73
CA VAL A 7 -11.65 4.14 0.27
C VAL A 7 -12.56 2.99 -0.14
N LYS A 8 -12.53 2.57 -1.40
CA LYS A 8 -13.42 1.53 -1.92
C LYS A 8 -12.85 0.13 -1.70
N THR A 9 -11.52 0.00 -1.63
CA THR A 9 -10.86 -1.31 -1.49
C THR A 9 -9.72 -1.32 -0.45
N VAL A 10 -9.41 -2.51 0.08
CA VAL A 10 -8.28 -2.73 0.99
C VAL A 10 -6.95 -2.30 0.34
N ALA A 11 -6.80 -2.53 -0.97
CA ALA A 11 -5.59 -2.14 -1.71
C ALA A 11 -5.37 -0.62 -1.70
N GLU A 12 -6.42 0.16 -1.93
CA GLU A 12 -6.36 1.63 -1.86
C GLU A 12 -6.03 2.13 -0.43
N LEU A 13 -6.54 1.45 0.60
CA LEU A 13 -6.23 1.79 2.00
C LEU A 13 -4.74 1.61 2.30
N VAL A 14 -4.20 0.46 1.89
CA VAL A 14 -2.78 0.12 2.07
C VAL A 14 -1.88 1.13 1.35
N GLU A 15 -2.23 1.53 0.13
CA GLU A 15 -1.50 2.56 -0.60
C GLU A 15 -1.55 3.93 0.07
N LYS A 16 -2.73 4.39 0.51
CA LYS A 16 -2.87 5.66 1.23
C LYS A 16 -2.08 5.65 2.54
N ARG A 17 -2.10 4.53 3.26
CA ARG A 17 -1.26 4.33 4.46
C ARG A 17 0.22 4.47 4.13
N HIS A 18 0.71 3.72 3.14
CA HIS A 18 2.13 3.79 2.74
C HIS A 18 2.53 5.21 2.28
N ALA A 19 1.69 5.87 1.50
CA ALA A 19 1.92 7.24 1.07
C ALA A 19 2.01 8.20 2.26
N PHE A 20 1.12 8.07 3.25
CA PHE A 20 1.15 8.89 4.45
C PHE A 20 2.40 8.65 5.30
N GLN A 21 2.78 7.39 5.51
CA GLN A 21 4.03 7.04 6.21
C GLN A 21 5.26 7.64 5.52
N ARG A 22 5.34 7.57 4.18
CA ARG A 22 6.43 8.20 3.41
C ARG A 22 6.43 9.73 3.55
N LYS A 23 5.25 10.36 3.59
CA LYS A 23 5.13 11.81 3.85
C LYS A 23 5.66 12.18 5.23
N LEU A 24 5.35 11.42 6.28
CA LEU A 24 5.90 11.65 7.62
C LEU A 24 7.42 11.53 7.66
N SER A 25 7.99 10.52 7.00
CA SER A 25 9.45 10.38 6.87
C SER A 25 10.08 11.57 6.12
N LEU A 26 9.44 12.02 5.04
CA LEU A 26 9.87 13.19 4.28
C LEU A 26 9.84 14.46 5.14
N PHE A 27 8.78 14.65 5.93
CA PHE A 27 8.64 15.81 6.80
C PHE A 27 9.68 15.82 7.93
N SER A 28 9.95 14.68 8.55
CA SER A 28 11.04 14.52 9.53
C SER A 28 12.39 14.91 8.90
N ALA A 29 12.70 14.38 7.71
CA ALA A 29 13.94 14.69 7.00
C ALA A 29 14.04 16.14 6.51
N ASP A 30 12.92 16.80 6.20
CA ASP A 30 12.87 18.21 5.77
C ASP A 30 13.12 19.19 6.93
N LEU A 31 12.82 18.78 8.16
CA LEU A 31 13.10 19.54 9.38
C LEU A 31 14.57 19.43 9.81
N CYS A 32 15.19 18.27 9.65
CA CYS A 32 16.55 17.98 10.16
C CYS A 32 17.71 18.84 9.58
N PRO A 33 17.56 19.49 8.41
CA PRO A 33 18.48 20.55 7.93
C PRO A 33 17.87 21.97 7.95
N GLY A 34 16.67 22.18 8.52
CA GLY A 34 16.02 23.48 8.56
C GLY A 34 15.45 23.99 7.23
N LYS A 35 15.25 23.12 6.24
CA LYS A 35 14.77 23.52 4.89
C LYS A 35 13.32 23.99 4.91
N MET A 36 12.46 23.33 5.70
CA MET A 36 11.05 23.70 5.90
C MET A 36 10.25 23.86 4.60
N LEU A 37 10.54 23.04 3.58
CA LEU A 37 9.86 23.10 2.28
C LEU A 37 8.36 22.78 2.39
N HIS A 38 8.00 21.90 3.33
CA HIS A 38 6.62 21.44 3.52
C HIS A 38 5.89 22.16 4.65
N PHE A 39 6.53 23.17 5.26
CA PHE A 39 5.97 23.96 6.36
C PHE A 39 5.97 25.46 6.02
N PRO A 40 5.27 25.89 4.94
CA PRO A 40 5.38 27.26 4.41
C PRO A 40 4.93 28.33 5.40
N THR A 41 3.90 28.06 6.21
CA THR A 41 3.44 29.00 7.25
C THR A 41 4.49 29.18 8.34
N PHE A 42 5.13 28.09 8.78
CA PHE A 42 6.20 28.14 9.78
C PHE A 42 7.46 28.80 9.22
N ARG A 43 7.84 28.48 7.98
CA ARG A 43 8.97 29.14 7.30
C ARG A 43 8.78 30.66 7.20
N LYS A 44 7.55 31.13 6.99
CA LYS A 44 7.22 32.57 6.94
C LYS A 44 7.27 33.27 8.29
N SER A 45 7.14 32.56 9.41
CA SER A 45 7.21 33.18 10.73
C SER A 45 8.64 33.54 11.16
N GLY A 46 9.66 32.98 10.49
CA GLY A 46 11.07 33.19 10.84
C GLY A 46 11.50 32.50 12.13
N LEU A 47 10.64 31.66 12.72
CA LEU A 47 10.96 30.89 13.91
C LEU A 47 12.01 29.82 13.60
N GLN A 48 12.89 29.58 14.56
CA GLN A 48 13.83 28.47 14.50
C GLN A 48 13.13 27.16 14.90
N ILE A 49 13.49 26.08 14.22
CA ILE A 49 13.04 24.74 14.60
C ILE A 49 13.66 24.40 15.94
N THR A 50 12.81 23.92 16.87
CA THR A 50 13.27 23.39 18.15
C THR A 50 13.29 21.86 18.12
N GLU A 51 14.06 21.27 19.03
CA GLU A 51 14.10 19.82 19.21
C GLU A 51 12.71 19.23 19.54
N VAL A 52 11.86 19.98 20.24
CA VAL A 52 10.48 19.59 20.53
C VAL A 52 9.65 19.46 19.26
N MET A 53 9.84 20.37 18.30
CA MET A 53 9.11 20.34 17.02
C MET A 53 9.55 19.18 16.14
N SER A 54 10.85 18.90 16.05
CA SER A 54 11.35 17.72 15.33
C SER A 54 10.91 16.43 16.03
N GLY A 55 11.01 16.38 17.36
CA GLY A 55 10.59 15.24 18.18
C GLY A 55 9.09 14.93 18.05
N PHE A 56 8.24 15.95 17.84
CA PHE A 56 6.81 15.75 17.56
C PHE A 56 6.58 14.96 16.27
N ILE A 57 7.24 15.34 15.17
CA ILE A 57 7.08 14.64 13.89
C ILE A 57 7.62 13.20 13.97
N ASP A 58 8.73 12.99 14.66
CA ASP A 58 9.26 11.64 14.89
C ASP A 58 8.33 10.79 15.74
N SER A 59 7.73 11.36 16.79
CA SER A 59 6.72 10.69 17.61
C SER A 59 5.48 10.33 16.80
N LEU A 60 4.99 11.24 15.95
CA LEU A 60 3.86 10.99 15.07
C LEU A 60 4.16 9.88 14.05
N LYS A 61 5.37 9.90 13.46
CA LYS A 61 5.86 8.85 12.55
C LYS A 61 5.86 7.49 13.24
N ASN A 62 6.45 7.40 14.43
CA ASN A 62 6.54 6.15 15.17
C ASN A 62 5.16 5.65 15.60
N ASN A 63 4.30 6.53 16.14
CA ASN A 63 2.94 6.17 16.51
C ASN A 63 2.12 5.65 15.30
N PHE A 64 2.30 6.27 14.14
CA PHE A 64 1.64 5.82 12.92
C PHE A 64 2.13 4.43 12.49
N VAL A 65 3.44 4.16 12.53
CA VAL A 65 3.99 2.84 12.20
C VAL A 65 3.44 1.77 13.14
N THR A 66 3.55 1.98 14.46
CA THR A 66 3.08 1.02 15.48
C THR A 66 1.59 0.73 15.35
N ARG A 67 0.76 1.75 15.07
CA ARG A 67 -0.70 1.55 14.96
C ARG A 67 -1.12 0.72 13.75
N PHE A 68 -0.27 0.58 12.74
CA PHE A 68 -0.57 -0.22 11.53
C PHE A 68 0.39 -1.40 11.36
N GLU A 69 1.14 -1.77 12.40
CA GLU A 69 2.12 -2.86 12.37
C GLU A 69 1.44 -4.21 12.06
N ASP A 70 0.29 -4.47 12.71
CA ASP A 70 -0.53 -5.67 12.48
C ASP A 70 -1.19 -5.71 11.09
N PHE A 71 -1.17 -4.59 10.35
CA PHE A 71 -1.78 -4.50 9.03
C PHE A 71 -0.73 -4.73 7.92
N SER A 72 0.19 -5.68 8.08
CA SER A 72 1.32 -5.87 7.17
C SER A 72 0.98 -6.67 5.90
N ILE A 73 0.18 -6.09 5.00
CA ILE A 73 -0.04 -6.68 3.68
C ILE A 73 1.13 -6.29 2.75
N SER A 74 1.75 -7.28 2.09
CA SER A 74 2.89 -7.03 1.21
C SER A 74 2.47 -6.23 -0.04
N SER A 75 3.37 -5.37 -0.53
CA SER A 75 3.11 -4.59 -1.75
C SER A 75 2.89 -5.45 -2.99
N GLU A 76 3.40 -6.68 -2.99
CA GLU A 76 3.22 -7.63 -4.08
C GLU A 76 1.81 -8.19 -4.11
N VAL A 77 1.24 -8.56 -2.95
CA VAL A 77 -0.17 -8.96 -2.83
C VAL A 77 -1.10 -7.81 -3.24
N MET A 78 -0.76 -6.58 -2.89
CA MET A 78 -1.55 -5.41 -3.34
C MET A 78 -1.46 -5.18 -4.84
N ARG A 79 -0.31 -5.48 -5.46
CA ARG A 79 -0.17 -5.40 -6.91
C ARG A 79 -0.97 -6.50 -7.59
N PHE A 80 -0.96 -7.72 -7.07
CA PHE A 80 -1.78 -8.83 -7.53
C PHE A 80 -3.28 -8.50 -7.53
N VAL A 81 -3.80 -7.92 -6.44
CA VAL A 81 -5.22 -7.51 -6.38
C VAL A 81 -5.59 -6.49 -7.46
N LYS A 82 -4.64 -5.71 -7.96
CA LYS A 82 -4.90 -4.76 -9.06
C LYS A 82 -4.65 -5.37 -10.44
N ASP A 83 -3.69 -6.27 -10.52
CA ASP A 83 -3.25 -6.91 -11.75
C ASP A 83 -2.79 -8.35 -11.44
N PRO A 84 -3.67 -9.35 -11.57
CA PRO A 84 -3.28 -10.74 -11.36
C PRO A 84 -2.28 -11.27 -12.40
N PHE A 85 -2.05 -10.55 -13.50
CA PHE A 85 -1.10 -10.93 -14.55
C PHE A 85 0.33 -10.44 -14.28
N CYS A 86 0.54 -9.64 -13.23
CA CYS A 86 1.85 -9.04 -12.94
C CYS A 86 2.76 -9.89 -12.04
N VAL A 87 2.23 -10.96 -11.43
CA VAL A 87 2.96 -11.78 -10.45
C VAL A 87 3.56 -13.02 -11.11
N ASN A 88 4.73 -13.42 -10.61
CA ASN A 88 5.34 -14.67 -11.04
C ASN A 88 4.84 -15.82 -10.16
N VAL A 89 4.13 -16.77 -10.77
CA VAL A 89 3.56 -17.95 -10.08
C VAL A 89 4.64 -18.90 -9.55
N GLU A 90 5.79 -18.95 -10.23
CA GLU A 90 6.92 -19.81 -9.85
C GLU A 90 7.81 -19.19 -8.76
N ALA A 91 7.57 -17.93 -8.40
CA ALA A 91 8.27 -17.23 -7.32
C ALA A 91 7.54 -17.35 -5.98
N ASP A 92 8.13 -16.77 -4.92
CA ASP A 92 7.60 -16.77 -3.54
C ASP A 92 6.24 -16.06 -3.35
N PHE A 93 5.52 -15.72 -4.43
CA PHE A 93 4.23 -15.05 -4.35
C PHE A 93 3.19 -15.91 -3.62
N ALA A 94 3.06 -17.19 -4.00
CA ALA A 94 2.10 -18.10 -3.37
C ALA A 94 2.38 -18.28 -1.87
N LEU A 95 3.66 -18.32 -1.47
CA LEU A 95 4.08 -18.32 -0.06
C LEU A 95 3.62 -17.06 0.68
N LYS A 96 3.82 -15.88 0.09
CA LYS A 96 3.38 -14.60 0.70
C LYS A 96 1.86 -14.51 0.85
N VAL A 97 1.11 -15.09 -0.09
CA VAL A 97 -0.36 -15.16 0.02
C VAL A 97 -0.78 -16.14 1.11
N LYS A 98 -0.10 -17.28 1.25
CA LYS A 98 -0.33 -18.26 2.32
C LYS A 98 -0.02 -17.73 3.71
N GLU A 99 1.01 -16.89 3.87
CA GLU A 99 1.28 -16.19 5.13
C GLU A 99 0.12 -15.26 5.53
N LEU A 100 -0.57 -14.66 4.55
CA LEU A 100 -1.74 -13.80 4.79
C LEU A 100 -3.03 -14.59 5.02
N VAL A 101 -3.20 -15.70 4.30
CA VAL A 101 -4.38 -16.57 4.36
C VAL A 101 -3.92 -18.01 4.60
N SER A 102 -3.71 -18.35 5.87
CA SER A 102 -3.09 -19.63 6.28
C SER A 102 -3.87 -20.88 5.88
N SER A 103 -5.13 -20.73 5.49
CA SER A 103 -5.98 -21.83 5.02
C SER A 103 -5.83 -22.15 3.53
N LEU A 104 -5.11 -21.34 2.75
CA LEU A 104 -4.90 -21.60 1.33
C LEU A 104 -3.87 -22.71 1.10
N ASP A 105 -4.19 -23.59 0.15
CA ASP A 105 -3.23 -24.52 -0.41
C ASP A 105 -2.38 -23.82 -1.47
N GLU A 106 -1.07 -23.98 -1.35
CA GLU A 106 -0.10 -23.29 -2.19
C GLU A 106 -0.10 -23.81 -3.63
N GLY A 107 -0.15 -25.13 -3.80
CA GLY A 107 -0.15 -25.75 -5.13
C GLY A 107 -1.44 -25.45 -5.89
N SER A 108 -2.58 -25.48 -5.21
CA SER A 108 -3.88 -25.11 -5.78
C SER A 108 -3.88 -23.65 -6.23
N LEU A 109 -3.37 -22.74 -5.40
CA LEU A 109 -3.23 -21.33 -5.76
C LEU A 109 -2.33 -21.14 -6.99
N GLN A 110 -1.21 -21.86 -7.09
CA GLN A 110 -0.34 -21.78 -8.27
C GLN A 110 -1.06 -22.22 -9.55
N LEU A 111 -1.81 -23.33 -9.49
CA LEU A 111 -2.58 -23.80 -10.65
C LEU A 111 -3.65 -22.79 -11.08
N GLU A 112 -4.43 -22.26 -10.13
CA GLU A 112 -5.44 -21.23 -10.42
C GLU A 112 -4.81 -19.97 -11.03
N LEU A 113 -3.64 -19.54 -10.53
CA LEU A 113 -2.93 -18.40 -11.09
C LEU A 113 -2.48 -18.65 -12.53
N ILE A 114 -2.00 -19.85 -12.85
CA ILE A 114 -1.62 -20.21 -14.22
C ILE A 114 -2.83 -20.12 -15.14
N ASP A 115 -3.99 -20.64 -14.72
CA ASP A 115 -5.22 -20.61 -15.49
C ASP A 115 -5.70 -19.17 -15.74
N ILE A 116 -5.72 -18.34 -14.69
CA ILE A 116 -6.05 -16.91 -14.80
C ILE A 116 -5.10 -16.22 -15.78
N GLN A 117 -3.79 -16.43 -15.62
CA GLN A 117 -2.77 -15.73 -16.40
C GLN A 117 -2.70 -16.15 -17.87
N SER A 118 -3.15 -17.38 -18.17
CA SER A 118 -3.21 -17.94 -19.52
C SER A 118 -4.45 -17.50 -20.30
N SER A 119 -5.44 -16.89 -19.65
CA SER A 119 -6.68 -16.45 -20.28
C SER A 119 -6.57 -15.03 -20.85
N ASP A 120 -6.58 -14.92 -22.18
CA ASP A 120 -6.63 -13.62 -22.87
C ASP A 120 -7.97 -12.90 -22.64
N ASP A 121 -9.07 -13.65 -22.49
CA ASP A 121 -10.40 -13.11 -22.21
C ASP A 121 -10.43 -12.43 -20.83
N LEU A 122 -9.87 -13.09 -19.80
CA LEU A 122 -9.76 -12.50 -18.46
C LEU A 122 -8.85 -11.27 -18.46
N ARG A 123 -7.76 -11.30 -19.23
CA ARG A 123 -6.86 -10.15 -19.39
C ARG A 123 -7.57 -8.95 -20.02
N GLN A 124 -8.35 -9.20 -21.07
CA GLN A 124 -9.13 -8.17 -21.74
C GLN A 124 -10.22 -7.61 -20.81
N SER A 125 -10.91 -8.49 -20.07
CA SER A 125 -11.95 -8.10 -19.12
C SER A 125 -11.38 -7.19 -18.02
N LEU A 126 -10.22 -7.52 -17.45
CA LEU A 126 -9.51 -6.67 -16.50
C LEU A 126 -9.22 -5.27 -17.08
N GLN A 127 -8.74 -5.19 -18.31
CA GLN A 127 -8.40 -3.92 -18.98
C GLN A 127 -9.64 -3.05 -19.24
N GLN A 128 -10.79 -3.67 -19.55
CA GLN A 128 -12.02 -2.96 -19.88
C GLN A 128 -12.83 -2.56 -18.65
N ALA A 129 -12.96 -3.45 -17.67
CA ALA A 129 -13.84 -3.29 -16.53
C ALA A 129 -13.13 -2.75 -15.27
N GLY A 130 -11.81 -2.92 -15.20
CA GLY A 130 -10.99 -2.62 -14.02
C GLY A 130 -11.05 -3.71 -12.95
N PHE A 131 -10.06 -3.69 -12.05
CA PHE A 131 -9.85 -4.78 -11.07
C PHE A 131 -11.02 -5.00 -10.11
N GLU A 132 -11.74 -3.95 -9.69
CA GLU A 132 -12.90 -4.10 -8.79
C GLU A 132 -14.00 -4.99 -9.41
N LYS A 133 -14.31 -4.78 -10.69
CA LYS A 133 -15.34 -5.55 -11.40
C LYS A 133 -14.83 -6.94 -11.77
N PHE A 134 -13.57 -7.03 -12.20
CA PHE A 134 -12.91 -8.28 -12.52
C PHE A 134 -13.07 -9.33 -11.40
N TRP A 135 -12.73 -8.95 -10.16
CA TRP A 135 -12.82 -9.89 -9.03
C TRP A 135 -14.24 -10.23 -8.60
N THR A 136 -15.22 -9.37 -8.89
CA THR A 136 -16.61 -9.53 -8.40
C THR A 136 -17.57 -10.16 -9.41
N HIS A 137 -17.20 -10.20 -10.70
CA HIS A 137 -18.10 -10.65 -11.77
C HIS A 137 -17.48 -11.64 -12.76
N GLU A 138 -16.16 -11.69 -12.88
CA GLU A 138 -15.48 -12.44 -13.96
C GLU A 138 -14.74 -13.68 -13.45
N VAL A 139 -14.25 -13.64 -12.20
CA VAL A 139 -13.52 -14.74 -11.55
C VAL A 139 -14.36 -15.42 -10.44
N SER A 140 -15.53 -14.86 -10.08
CA SER A 140 -16.40 -15.37 -9.01
C SER A 140 -17.28 -16.54 -9.44
#